data_AF-A0A438WHZ2-F1
#
_entry.id   AF-A0A438WHZ2-F1
#
_cell.length_a   1.000
_cell.length_b   1.000
_cell.length_c   1.000
_cell.angle_alpha   90.00
_cell.angle_beta   90.00
_cell.angle_gamma   90.00
#
_symmetry.space_group_name_H-M   'P 1'
#
loop_
_entity.id
_entity.type
_entity.pdbx_description
1 polymer ?
#
loop_
_entity_poly.entity_id
_entity_poly.type
_entity_poly.pdbx_seq_one_letter_code
_entity_poly.pdbx_strand_id
1 'polypeptide(L)'
;VVLGEHVSLEDGTGAVHTAPGHGEEDYYLGLKYHLEVLMSVDEKGCYDEGIIHNQLLDKSYLGEHIFKAQKRIIEQLGDSLLLEQEIEHSYPHCWRTHKPVIYRATTQWFILMDEPFMQNDGSQKTLREVALNAIEKVEFVPNSGKNRLKTMIENRPDWCLSRQRKWGVP
;
A
#
# COMPACT_ATOMS: atom_id res chain seq x y z
N VAL A 1 8.06 16.23 -12.09
CA VAL A 1 7.69 16.73 -10.74
C VAL A 1 6.18 16.79 -10.67
N VAL A 2 5.59 16.23 -9.62
CA VAL A 2 4.14 16.23 -9.34
C VAL A 2 3.91 16.83 -7.96
N LEU A 3 2.68 17.27 -7.66
CA LEU A 3 2.34 17.88 -6.37
C LEU A 3 1.63 16.86 -5.49
N GLY A 4 2.24 16.53 -4.34
CA GLY A 4 1.68 15.64 -3.32
C GLY A 4 1.35 16.42 -2.05
N GLU A 5 0.12 16.27 -1.55
CA GLU A 5 -0.32 16.92 -0.31
C GLU A 5 0.26 16.27 0.96
N HIS A 6 0.78 15.03 0.84
CA HIS A 6 1.45 14.30 1.92
C HIS A 6 2.87 14.81 2.20
N VAL A 7 3.42 15.68 1.35
CA VAL A 7 4.79 16.19 1.52
C VAL A 7 4.79 17.32 2.57
N SER A 8 5.54 17.12 3.65
CA SER A 8 5.76 18.13 4.69
C SER A 8 7.14 18.79 4.54
N LEU A 9 7.33 19.93 5.22
CA LEU A 9 8.64 20.59 5.37
C LEU A 9 9.36 20.15 6.65
N GLU A 10 8.75 19.27 7.45
CA GLU A 10 9.29 18.86 8.75
C GLU A 10 10.37 17.78 8.60
N ASP A 11 10.24 16.93 7.58
CA ASP A 11 11.13 15.79 7.34
C ASP A 11 11.79 15.84 5.95
N GLY A 12 13.05 15.41 5.89
CA GLY A 12 13.80 15.30 4.64
C GLY A 12 14.11 16.66 3.99
N THR A 13 13.87 16.77 2.69
CA THR A 13 14.25 17.94 1.87
C THR A 13 13.05 18.75 1.37
N GLY A 14 11.82 18.36 1.73
CA GLY A 14 10.60 18.89 1.13
C GLY A 14 10.34 18.41 -0.30
N ALA A 15 11.14 17.48 -0.82
CA ALA A 15 10.93 16.79 -2.08
C ALA A 15 11.05 15.27 -1.87
N VAL A 16 10.00 14.53 -2.23
CA VAL A 16 9.91 13.09 -1.98
C VAL A 16 10.02 12.34 -3.31
N HIS A 17 10.86 11.30 -3.34
CA HIS A 17 10.89 10.36 -4.46
C HIS A 17 9.63 9.49 -4.44
N THR A 18 8.94 9.40 -5.57
CA THR A 18 7.70 8.62 -5.70
C THR A 18 7.94 7.34 -6.48
N ALA A 19 7.58 6.20 -5.90
CA ALA A 19 7.56 4.89 -6.54
C ALA A 19 6.20 4.21 -6.32
N PRO A 20 5.21 4.38 -7.24
CA PRO A 20 3.83 3.94 -7.04
C PRO A 20 3.65 2.44 -6.74
N GLY A 21 4.61 1.59 -7.10
CA GLY A 21 4.58 0.18 -6.74
C GLY A 21 4.83 -0.09 -5.25
N HIS A 22 5.55 0.80 -4.57
CA HIS A 22 6.20 0.52 -3.28
C HIS A 22 5.72 1.38 -2.12
N GLY A 23 4.66 2.18 -2.31
CA GLY A 23 4.06 3.00 -1.25
C GLY A 23 2.60 3.28 -1.53
N GLU A 24 1.78 3.37 -0.49
CA GLU A 24 0.34 3.65 -0.62
C GLU A 24 0.08 5.09 -1.10
N GLU A 25 0.74 6.08 -0.50
CA GLU A 25 0.63 7.48 -0.91
C GLU A 25 1.17 7.69 -2.33
N ASP A 26 2.29 7.03 -2.65
CA ASP A 26 2.87 7.02 -3.99
C ASP A 26 1.91 6.39 -5.02
N TYR A 27 1.21 5.32 -4.63
CA TYR A 27 0.22 4.66 -5.49
C TYR A 27 -0.95 5.59 -5.79
N TYR A 28 -1.54 6.25 -4.79
CA TYR A 28 -2.62 7.20 -5.01
C TYR A 28 -2.19 8.42 -5.83
N LEU A 29 -0.97 8.92 -5.58
CA LEU A 29 -0.39 9.99 -6.40
C LEU A 29 -0.20 9.53 -7.85
N GLY A 30 0.29 8.29 -8.03
CA GLY A 30 0.45 7.66 -9.33
C GLY A 30 -0.87 7.55 -10.09
N LEU A 31 -1.96 7.16 -9.42
CA LEU A 31 -3.29 7.15 -10.02
C LEU A 31 -3.75 8.54 -10.46
N LYS A 32 -3.61 9.54 -9.57
CA LYS A 32 -4.01 10.94 -9.82
C LYS A 32 -3.29 11.56 -11.02
N TYR A 33 -1.99 11.28 -11.16
CA TYR A 33 -1.15 11.84 -12.22
C TYR A 33 -0.88 10.87 -13.38
N HIS A 34 -1.53 9.70 -13.38
CA HIS A 34 -1.38 8.65 -14.39
C HIS A 34 0.07 8.20 -14.59
N LEU A 35 0.80 8.04 -13.48
CA LEU A 35 2.15 7.49 -13.48
C LEU A 35 2.10 5.97 -13.62
N GLU A 36 3.12 5.42 -14.27
CA GLU A 36 3.26 3.98 -14.42
C GLU A 36 3.55 3.32 -13.06
N VAL A 37 2.84 2.23 -12.77
CA VAL A 37 3.03 1.46 -11.54
C VAL A 37 3.97 0.30 -11.82
N LEU A 38 5.26 0.53 -11.56
CA LEU A 38 6.29 -0.48 -11.71
C LEU A 38 6.45 -1.31 -10.42
N MET A 39 6.44 -2.63 -10.56
CA MET A 39 6.69 -3.58 -9.47
C MET A 39 7.60 -4.69 -9.97
N SER A 40 8.90 -4.56 -9.74
CA SER A 40 9.92 -5.55 -10.18
C SER A 40 10.47 -6.38 -9.03
N VAL A 41 9.64 -6.65 -8.02
CA VAL A 41 9.97 -7.44 -6.84
C VAL A 41 8.94 -8.55 -6.70
N ASP A 42 9.42 -9.78 -6.51
CA ASP A 42 8.60 -10.98 -6.41
C ASP A 42 8.02 -11.21 -4.99
N GLU A 43 7.28 -12.31 -4.81
CA GLU A 43 6.67 -12.70 -3.53
C GLU A 43 7.67 -13.06 -2.43
N LYS A 44 8.94 -13.30 -2.79
CA LYS A 44 10.01 -13.62 -1.85
C LYS A 44 10.80 -12.37 -1.44
N GLY A 45 10.48 -11.21 -2.01
CA GLY A 45 11.23 -9.97 -1.78
C GLY A 45 12.53 -9.91 -2.60
N CYS A 46 12.61 -10.68 -3.69
CA CYS A 46 13.72 -10.66 -4.62
C CYS A 46 13.37 -9.88 -5.89
N TYR A 47 14.36 -9.24 -6.51
CA TYR A 47 14.13 -8.63 -7.82
C TYR A 47 13.83 -9.68 -8.89
N ASP A 48 12.86 -9.39 -9.75
CA ASP A 48 12.47 -10.25 -10.87
C ASP A 48 12.94 -9.69 -12.22
N GLU A 49 12.58 -10.36 -13.32
CA GLU A 49 12.97 -9.94 -14.68
C GLU A 49 12.42 -8.57 -15.08
N GLY A 50 11.44 -8.04 -14.33
CA GLY A 50 10.92 -6.68 -14.49
C GLY A 50 12.00 -5.61 -14.39
N ILE A 51 13.08 -5.83 -13.63
CA ILE A 51 14.18 -4.87 -13.54
C ILE A 51 14.90 -4.69 -14.89
N ILE A 52 14.92 -5.73 -15.71
CA ILE A 52 15.59 -5.72 -17.03
C ILE A 52 14.63 -5.15 -18.07
N HIS A 53 13.38 -5.64 -18.08
CA HIS A 53 12.36 -5.17 -19.03
C HIS A 53 12.10 -3.67 -18.91
N ASN A 54 12.08 -3.16 -17.68
CA ASN A 54 11.85 -1.74 -17.39
C ASN A 54 13.16 -0.92 -17.29
N GLN A 55 14.32 -1.52 -17.58
CA GLN A 55 15.64 -0.87 -17.55
C GLN A 55 15.95 -0.17 -16.21
N LEU A 56 15.55 -0.78 -15.10
CA LEU A 56 15.66 -0.20 -13.76
C LEU A 56 17.03 -0.48 -13.13
N LEU A 57 17.49 -1.72 -13.25
CA LEU A 57 18.74 -2.20 -12.64
C LEU A 57 19.45 -3.18 -13.58
N ASP A 58 20.75 -3.35 -13.34
CA ASP A 58 21.56 -4.34 -14.05
C ASP A 58 21.09 -5.78 -13.76
N LYS A 59 21.33 -6.69 -14.70
CA LYS A 59 20.97 -8.11 -14.58
C LYS A 59 21.60 -8.79 -13.37
N SER A 60 22.72 -8.28 -12.84
CA SER A 60 23.37 -8.81 -11.64
C SER A 60 22.54 -8.69 -10.35
N TYR A 61 21.43 -7.95 -10.35
CA TYR A 61 20.50 -7.86 -9.22
C TYR A 61 19.36 -8.89 -9.28
N LEU A 62 19.22 -9.60 -10.41
CA LEU A 62 18.13 -10.57 -10.60
C LEU A 62 18.19 -11.68 -9.55
N GLY A 63 17.08 -11.90 -8.84
CA GLY A 63 16.95 -12.88 -7.76
C GLY A 63 17.60 -12.45 -6.43
N GLU A 64 18.26 -11.29 -6.37
CA GLU A 64 18.81 -10.76 -5.13
C GLU A 64 17.70 -10.17 -4.25
N HIS A 65 17.78 -10.43 -2.95
CA HIS A 65 16.83 -9.90 -1.98
C HIS A 65 17.07 -8.40 -1.77
N ILE A 66 16.01 -7.59 -1.75
CA ILE A 66 16.06 -6.12 -1.72
C ILE A 66 16.99 -5.53 -0.64
N PHE A 67 16.94 -6.04 0.60
CA PHE A 67 17.78 -5.55 1.70
C PHE A 67 19.28 -5.86 1.50
N LYS A 68 19.63 -6.90 0.75
CA LYS A 68 21.04 -7.19 0.42
C LYS A 68 21.55 -6.28 -0.69
N ALA A 69 20.68 -5.99 -1.66
CA ALA A 69 20.99 -5.12 -2.78
C ALA A 69 21.20 -3.65 -2.37
N GLN A 70 20.58 -3.18 -1.29
CA GLN A 70 20.63 -1.78 -0.85
C GLN A 70 22.06 -1.22 -0.78
N LYS A 71 22.99 -1.96 -0.17
CA LYS A 71 24.39 -1.52 -0.06
C LYS A 71 25.04 -1.32 -1.43
N ARG A 72 24.83 -2.28 -2.34
CA ARG A 72 25.35 -2.20 -3.72
C ARG A 72 24.73 -1.03 -4.49
N ILE A 73 23.44 -0.76 -4.28
CA ILE A 73 22.74 0.36 -4.92
C ILE A 73 23.32 1.69 -4.45
N ILE A 74 23.58 1.84 -3.13
CA ILE A 74 24.22 3.05 -2.58
C ILE A 74 25.61 3.24 -3.19
N GLU A 75 26.43 2.20 -3.25
CA GLU A 75 27.75 2.25 -3.89
C GLU A 75 27.66 2.65 -5.38
N GLN A 76 26.62 2.21 -6.08
CA GLN A 76 26.39 2.51 -7.49
C GLN A 76 25.96 3.98 -7.75
N LEU A 77 25.39 4.67 -6.77
CA LEU A 77 24.99 6.07 -6.92
C LEU A 77 26.21 7.01 -7.11
N GLY A 78 27.38 6.63 -6.59
CA GLY A 78 28.64 7.38 -6.77
C GLY A 78 28.49 8.87 -6.47
N ASP A 79 28.89 9.73 -7.43
CA ASP A 79 28.84 11.19 -7.29
C ASP A 79 27.41 11.77 -7.19
N SER A 80 26.37 10.97 -7.47
CA SER A 80 24.97 11.42 -7.29
C SER A 80 24.51 11.33 -5.83
N LEU A 81 25.22 10.58 -4.98
CA LEU A 81 24.95 10.47 -3.55
C LEU A 81 25.51 11.68 -2.81
N LEU A 82 24.63 12.56 -2.35
CA LEU A 82 25.03 13.78 -1.63
C LEU A 82 25.25 13.56 -0.14
N LEU A 83 24.44 12.69 0.47
CA LEU A 83 24.47 12.39 1.90
C LEU A 83 23.96 10.97 2.15
N GLU A 84 24.69 10.21 2.95
CA GLU A 84 24.27 8.92 3.50
C GLU A 84 24.31 9.02 5.03
N GLN A 85 23.21 8.64 5.67
CA GLN A 85 23.10 8.63 7.12
C GLN A 85 22.21 7.47 7.57
N GLU A 86 22.58 6.82 8.67
CA GLU A 86 21.72 5.85 9.35
C GLU A 86 20.70 6.56 10.25
N ILE A 87 19.44 6.10 10.20
CA ILE A 87 18.32 6.67 10.96
C ILE A 87 17.64 5.54 11.72
N GLU A 88 17.38 5.75 13.00
CA GLU A 88 16.56 4.86 13.83
C GLU A 88 15.10 5.34 13.81
N HIS A 89 14.19 4.47 13.39
CA HIS A 89 12.77 4.77 13.33
C HIS A 89 11.93 3.50 13.48
N SER A 90 10.63 3.68 13.69
CA SER A 90 9.68 2.57 13.71
C SER A 90 9.46 2.03 12.29
N TYR A 91 9.66 0.72 12.10
CA TYR A 91 9.44 0.04 10.83
C TYR A 91 8.42 -1.11 11.00
N PRO A 92 7.50 -1.32 10.04
CA PRO A 92 6.49 -2.35 10.16
C PRO A 92 7.12 -3.76 10.05
N HIS A 93 6.69 -4.64 10.97
CA HIS A 93 7.14 -6.03 11.02
C HIS A 93 5.94 -6.98 11.02
N CYS A 94 6.11 -8.14 10.38
CA CYS A 94 5.10 -9.18 10.39
C CYS A 94 4.90 -9.68 11.83
N TRP A 95 3.72 -9.51 12.39
CA TRP A 95 3.41 -9.86 13.79
C TRP A 95 3.71 -11.32 14.17
N ARG A 96 3.74 -12.24 13.19
CA ARG A 96 3.98 -13.67 13.40
C ARG A 96 5.44 -14.08 13.21
N THR A 97 6.13 -13.50 12.25
CA THR A 97 7.52 -13.91 11.90
C THR A 97 8.56 -12.91 12.39
N HIS A 98 8.13 -11.73 12.83
CA HIS A 98 8.97 -10.59 13.22
C HIS A 98 9.96 -10.15 12.14
N LYS A 99 9.70 -10.49 10.87
CA LYS A 99 10.47 -10.01 9.73
C LYS A 99 9.93 -8.67 9.22
N PRO A 100 10.79 -7.77 8.70
CA PRO A 100 10.34 -6.54 8.05
C PRO A 100 9.37 -6.85 6.92
N VAL A 101 8.34 -6.01 6.76
CA VAL A 101 7.42 -6.09 5.63
C VAL A 101 7.69 -4.99 4.62
N ILE A 102 7.28 -5.22 3.38
CA ILE A 102 7.38 -4.24 2.29
C ILE A 102 6.02 -4.06 1.63
N TYR A 103 5.83 -2.89 1.04
CA TYR A 103 4.69 -2.66 0.15
C TYR A 103 5.01 -3.17 -1.25
N ARG A 104 4.05 -3.92 -1.81
CA ARG A 104 4.07 -4.37 -3.19
C ARG A 104 2.68 -4.15 -3.80
N ALA A 105 2.62 -3.33 -4.84
CA ALA A 105 1.49 -3.28 -5.74
C ALA A 105 1.30 -4.64 -6.42
N THR A 106 0.15 -5.23 -6.22
CA THR A 106 -0.22 -6.53 -6.80
C THR A 106 -1.66 -6.44 -7.25
N THR A 107 -2.03 -7.20 -8.30
CA THR A 107 -3.43 -7.30 -8.72
C THR A 107 -4.21 -8.05 -7.64
N GLN A 108 -5.25 -7.42 -7.14
CA GLN A 108 -6.11 -7.95 -6.09
C GLN A 108 -7.58 -7.70 -6.45
N TRP A 109 -8.47 -8.51 -5.87
CA TRP A 109 -9.91 -8.36 -5.99
C TRP A 109 -10.44 -7.51 -4.83
N PHE A 110 -11.19 -6.46 -5.16
CA PHE A 110 -11.78 -5.55 -4.21
C PHE A 110 -13.29 -5.54 -4.33
N ILE A 111 -13.96 -5.40 -3.19
CA ILE A 111 -15.34 -4.92 -3.13
C ILE A 111 -15.29 -3.42 -2.90
N LEU A 112 -15.90 -2.67 -3.81
CA LEU A 112 -16.00 -1.22 -3.73
C LEU A 112 -17.00 -0.83 -2.64
N MET A 113 -16.55 -0.07 -1.64
CA MET A 113 -17.37 0.30 -0.48
C MET A 113 -18.32 1.46 -0.79
N ASP A 114 -17.93 2.33 -1.72
CA ASP A 114 -18.57 3.60 -2.04
C ASP A 114 -19.27 3.60 -3.41
N GLU A 115 -19.28 2.48 -4.12
CA GLU A 115 -20.07 2.34 -5.35
C GLU A 115 -21.54 1.99 -5.01
N PRO A 116 -22.51 2.77 -5.52
CA PRO A 116 -23.92 2.46 -5.33
C PRO A 116 -24.31 1.15 -6.03
N PHE A 117 -25.07 0.31 -5.34
CA PHE A 117 -25.68 -0.88 -5.94
C PHE A 117 -27.18 -0.95 -5.63
N MET A 118 -27.91 -1.63 -6.52
CA MET A 118 -29.35 -1.79 -6.39
C MET A 118 -29.68 -2.69 -5.20
N GLN A 119 -30.44 -2.16 -4.26
CA GLN A 119 -30.96 -2.90 -3.12
C GLN A 119 -32.23 -3.67 -3.50
N ASN A 120 -32.60 -4.63 -2.65
CA ASN A 120 -33.85 -5.39 -2.81
C ASN A 120 -35.11 -4.50 -2.77
N ASP A 121 -35.04 -3.32 -2.16
CA ASP A 121 -36.13 -2.35 -2.06
C ASP A 121 -36.18 -1.35 -3.23
N GLY A 122 -35.29 -1.50 -4.23
CA GLY A 122 -35.19 -0.61 -5.39
C GLY A 122 -34.41 0.68 -5.13
N SER A 123 -33.91 0.91 -3.91
CA SER A 123 -33.01 2.03 -3.63
C SER A 123 -31.58 1.75 -4.12
N GLN A 124 -30.83 2.81 -4.45
CA GLN A 124 -29.40 2.73 -4.70
C GLN A 124 -28.66 3.27 -3.48
N LYS A 125 -27.85 2.40 -2.86
CA LYS A 125 -27.04 2.74 -1.69
C LYS A 125 -25.69 2.09 -1.83
N THR A 126 -24.67 2.68 -1.21
CA THR A 126 -23.35 2.08 -1.11
C THR A 126 -23.31 1.03 0.00
N LEU A 127 -22.32 0.12 -0.03
CA LEU A 127 -22.15 -0.84 1.05
C LEU A 127 -21.86 -0.16 2.39
N ARG A 128 -21.13 0.97 2.37
CA ARG A 128 -20.87 1.78 3.56
C ARG A 128 -22.16 2.33 4.16
N GLU A 129 -23.03 2.91 3.35
CA GLU A 129 -24.32 3.45 3.81
C GLU A 129 -25.21 2.37 4.41
N VAL A 130 -25.29 1.20 3.77
CA VAL A 130 -26.07 0.07 4.28
C VAL A 130 -25.53 -0.38 5.65
N ALA A 131 -24.21 -0.52 5.79
CA ALA A 131 -23.57 -0.92 7.04
C ALA A 131 -23.77 0.12 8.16
N LEU A 132 -23.59 1.42 7.88
CA LEU A 132 -23.80 2.48 8.87
C LEU A 132 -25.26 2.54 9.35
N ASN A 133 -26.21 2.42 8.43
CA ASN A 133 -27.64 2.35 8.78
C ASN A 133 -27.98 1.12 9.63
N ALA A 134 -27.31 -0.02 9.39
CA ALA A 134 -27.49 -1.23 10.20
C ALA A 134 -26.92 -1.03 11.62
N ILE A 135 -25.75 -0.41 11.76
CA ILE A 135 -25.14 -0.11 13.07
C ILE A 135 -26.07 0.74 13.93
N GLU A 136 -26.79 1.70 13.35
CA GLU A 136 -27.73 2.53 14.10
C GLU A 136 -28.89 1.74 14.71
N LYS A 137 -29.28 0.62 14.09
CA LYS A 137 -30.41 -0.24 14.50
C LYS A 137 -30.03 -1.33 15.50
N VAL A 138 -28.73 -1.51 15.78
CA VAL A 138 -28.23 -2.55 16.69
C VAL A 138 -27.95 -1.95 18.06
N GLU A 139 -28.33 -2.67 19.11
CA GLU A 139 -27.98 -2.32 20.50
C GLU A 139 -26.55 -2.80 20.82
N PHE A 140 -25.71 -1.91 21.34
CA PHE A 140 -24.32 -2.21 21.70
C PHE A 140 -24.14 -2.17 23.22
N VAL A 141 -23.56 -3.22 23.78
CA VAL A 141 -23.18 -3.27 25.19
C VAL A 141 -21.66 -3.54 25.28
N PRO A 142 -20.83 -2.57 25.70
CA PRO A 142 -21.16 -1.18 26.05
C PRO A 142 -21.39 -0.27 24.83
N ASN A 143 -22.11 0.85 25.03
CA ASN A 143 -22.41 1.84 23.98
C ASN A 143 -21.18 2.37 23.23
N SER A 144 -20.02 2.45 23.90
CA SER A 144 -18.77 2.90 23.28
C SER A 144 -18.33 2.02 22.10
N GLY A 145 -18.76 0.75 22.05
CA GLY A 145 -18.52 -0.15 20.93
C GLY A 145 -19.16 0.34 19.62
N LYS A 146 -20.33 0.99 19.71
CA LYS A 146 -21.04 1.54 18.55
C LYS A 146 -20.21 2.61 17.85
N ASN A 147 -19.71 3.57 18.62
CA ASN A 147 -18.90 4.68 18.07
C ASN A 147 -17.61 4.16 17.43
N ARG A 148 -16.93 3.19 18.06
CA ARG A 148 -15.70 2.59 17.50
C ARG A 148 -15.96 1.88 16.18
N LEU A 149 -17.02 1.06 16.10
CA LEU A 149 -17.37 0.37 14.86
C LEU A 149 -17.81 1.36 13.78
N LYS A 150 -18.62 2.36 14.15
CA LYS A 150 -19.07 3.40 13.23
C LYS A 150 -17.90 4.12 12.58
N THR A 151 -16.96 4.64 13.35
CA THR A 151 -15.76 5.33 12.83
C THR A 151 -14.88 4.41 11.99
N MET A 152 -14.78 3.12 12.34
CA MET A 152 -14.07 2.13 11.53
C MET A 152 -14.72 1.95 10.16
N ILE A 153 -16.06 1.87 10.10
CA ILE A 153 -16.80 1.75 8.85
C ILE A 153 -16.83 3.05 8.07
N GLU A 154 -16.87 4.23 8.71
CA GLU A 154 -16.81 5.53 8.03
C GLU A 154 -15.50 5.70 7.22
N ASN A 155 -14.37 5.31 7.80
CA ASN A 155 -13.04 5.51 7.20
C ASN A 155 -12.50 4.25 6.49
N ARG A 156 -13.31 3.19 6.34
CA ARG A 156 -12.85 1.94 5.76
C ARG A 156 -12.51 2.09 4.27
N PRO A 157 -11.33 1.70 3.79
CA PRO A 157 -11.07 1.65 2.36
C PRO A 157 -11.83 0.49 1.70
N ASP A 158 -11.73 0.39 0.37
CA ASP A 158 -12.26 -0.73 -0.38
C ASP A 158 -11.79 -2.08 0.16
N TRP A 159 -12.70 -3.03 0.20
CA TRP A 159 -12.44 -4.29 0.87
C TRP A 159 -11.71 -5.26 -0.07
N CYS A 160 -10.39 -5.36 0.12
CA CYS A 160 -9.57 -6.38 -0.53
C CYS A 160 -9.97 -7.79 -0.05
N LEU A 161 -10.50 -8.60 -0.97
CA LEU A 161 -10.94 -9.98 -0.75
C LEU A 161 -9.83 -11.00 -0.94
N SER A 162 -9.01 -10.82 -1.98
CA SER A 162 -8.05 -11.83 -2.39
C SER A 162 -6.92 -11.99 -1.38
N ARG A 163 -6.52 -13.24 -1.17
CA ARG A 163 -5.40 -13.60 -0.29
C ARG A 163 -4.58 -14.66 -0.99
N GLN A 164 -3.26 -14.48 -1.00
CA GLN A 164 -2.31 -15.44 -1.56
C GLN A 164 -2.06 -16.55 -0.53
N ARG A 165 -3.06 -17.41 -0.31
CA ARG A 165 -3.04 -18.50 0.67
C ARG A 165 -3.54 -19.79 0.03
N LYS A 166 -2.91 -20.91 0.40
CA LYS A 166 -3.34 -22.26 -0.03
C LYS A 166 -4.58 -22.77 0.70
N TRP A 167 -4.95 -22.14 1.82
CA TRP A 167 -6.07 -22.55 2.65
C TRP A 167 -7.12 -21.43 2.68
N GLY A 168 -8.34 -21.75 2.24
CA GLY A 168 -9.45 -20.82 2.09
C GLY A 168 -10.45 -21.32 1.05
N VAL A 169 -11.52 -20.56 0.83
CA VAL A 169 -12.44 -20.80 -0.29
C VAL A 169 -11.77 -20.25 -1.56
N PRO A 170 -11.65 -21.04 -2.65
CA PRO A 170 -11.12 -20.57 -3.93
C PRO A 170 -11.95 -19.44 -4.55
#